data_AF-A0A941VLE4-F1
#
_entry.id   AF-A0A941VLE4-F1
#
_cell.length_a   1.000
_cell.length_b   1.000
_cell.length_c   1.000
_cell.angle_alpha   90.00
_cell.angle_beta   90.00
_cell.angle_gamma   90.00
#
_symmetry.space_group_name_H-M   'P 1'
#
loop_
_entity.id
_entity.type
_entity.pdbx_description
1 polymer ?
#
loop_
_entity_poly.entity_id
_entity_poly.type
_entity_poly.pdbx_seq_one_letter_code
_entity_poly.pdbx_strand_id
1 'polypeptide(L)'
;MVSPRQTAMKNELTDEEKSDIQQLFSEEIEPKLKKLDARLGTISCEFAGPQYANWMIQFKSRGEGFEIVDFEYDEKGAGIDLDL
;
A
#
# COMPACT_ATOMS: atom_id res chain seq x y z
N MET A 1 7.39 20.55 -24.46
CA MET A 1 7.11 19.11 -24.68
C MET A 1 6.95 18.50 -23.30
N VAL A 2 5.85 17.80 -23.04
CA VAL A 2 5.49 17.33 -21.70
C VAL A 2 6.59 16.41 -21.13
N SER A 3 6.97 16.69 -19.89
CA SER A 3 8.06 16.06 -19.14
C SER A 3 7.93 14.54 -19.12
N PRO A 4 9.00 13.77 -19.36
CA PRO A 4 8.98 12.36 -18.99
C PRO A 4 8.97 12.31 -17.45
N ARG A 5 7.77 12.07 -16.90
CA ARG A 5 7.60 11.77 -15.47
C ARG A 5 8.53 10.60 -15.13
N GLN A 6 9.37 10.89 -14.15
CA GLN A 6 10.38 10.03 -13.56
C GLN A 6 9.73 8.80 -12.94
N THR A 7 9.64 7.69 -13.67
CA THR A 7 9.09 6.41 -13.15
C THR A 7 9.81 5.22 -13.77
N ALA A 8 11.14 5.15 -13.63
CA ALA A 8 11.89 3.97 -14.04
C ALA A 8 13.00 3.53 -13.06
N MET A 9 13.29 4.27 -11.99
CA MET A 9 14.40 3.95 -11.07
C MET A 9 14.14 4.46 -9.64
N LYS A 10 12.98 4.14 -9.06
CA LYS A 10 12.77 4.21 -7.61
C LYS A 10 12.45 2.80 -7.15
N ASN A 11 13.49 1.97 -7.00
CA ASN A 11 13.37 0.62 -6.46
C ASN A 11 13.02 0.61 -4.97
N GLU A 12 12.97 1.78 -4.31
CA GLU A 12 12.73 1.92 -2.89
C GLU A 12 11.84 3.14 -2.63
N LEU A 13 10.78 2.95 -1.84
CA LEU A 13 9.98 4.04 -1.27
C LEU A 13 10.84 4.84 -0.29
N THR A 14 10.83 6.17 -0.41
CA THR A 14 11.48 7.01 0.62
C THR A 14 10.70 6.96 1.94
N ASP A 15 11.34 7.32 3.05
CA ASP A 15 10.69 7.40 4.36
C ASP A 15 9.47 8.33 4.38
N GLU A 16 9.51 9.41 3.58
CA GLU A 16 8.35 10.29 3.36
C GLU A 16 7.21 9.51 2.70
N GLU A 17 7.48 8.83 1.58
CA GLU A 17 6.46 8.03 0.86
C GLU A 17 5.88 6.91 1.74
N LYS A 18 6.72 6.24 2.54
CA LYS A 18 6.25 5.24 3.50
C LYS A 18 5.34 5.84 4.57
N SER A 19 5.66 7.04 5.04
CA SER A 19 4.85 7.76 6.04
C SER A 19 3.49 8.15 5.47
N ASP A 20 3.45 8.68 4.25
CA ASP A 20 2.22 9.00 3.52
C ASP A 20 1.36 7.75 3.29
N ILE A 21 1.96 6.66 2.80
CA ILE A 21 1.27 5.38 2.59
C ILE A 21 0.70 4.84 3.91
N GLN A 22 1.48 4.89 5.00
CA GLN A 22 1.02 4.42 6.31
C GLN A 22 -0.14 5.26 6.85
N GLN A 23 -0.11 6.58 6.66
CA GLN A 23 -1.20 7.46 7.05
C GLN A 23 -2.47 7.15 6.25
N LEU A 24 -2.37 7.08 4.93
CA LEU A 24 -3.51 6.76 4.06
C LEU A 24 -4.06 5.35 4.32
N PHE A 25 -3.18 4.39 4.64
CA PHE A 25 -3.58 3.06 5.06
C PHE A 25 -4.42 3.11 6.34
N SER A 26 -4.03 3.90 7.34
CA SER A 26 -4.79 4.08 8.57
C SER A 26 -6.14 4.79 8.35
N GLU A 27 -6.18 5.78 7.47
CA GLU A 27 -7.40 6.55 7.21
C GLU A 27 -8.40 5.81 6.31
N GLU A 28 -7.93 5.15 5.25
CA GLU A 28 -8.80 4.55 4.21
C GLU A 28 -8.93 3.03 4.33
N ILE A 29 -7.85 2.33 4.72
CA ILE A 29 -7.77 0.86 4.66
C ILE A 29 -8.08 0.21 6.00
N GLU A 30 -7.49 0.66 7.11
CA GLU A 30 -7.77 0.14 8.44
C GLU A 30 -9.27 0.01 8.76
N PRO A 31 -10.14 1.02 8.52
CA PRO A 31 -11.57 0.86 8.80
C PRO A 31 -12.24 -0.21 7.92
N LYS A 32 -11.76 -0.44 6.69
CA LYS A 32 -12.26 -1.51 5.80
C LYS A 32 -11.80 -2.88 6.30
N LEU A 33 -10.53 -3.01 6.66
CA LEU A 33 -9.96 -4.25 7.21
C LEU A 33 -10.60 -4.62 8.55
N LYS A 34 -10.90 -3.64 9.42
CA LYS A 34 -11.66 -3.85 10.67
C LYS A 34 -13.05 -4.42 10.39
N LYS A 35 -13.76 -3.91 9.37
CA LYS A 35 -15.08 -4.42 8.99
C LYS A 35 -15.01 -5.86 8.45
N LEU A 36 -13.90 -6.22 7.81
CA LEU A 36 -13.68 -7.54 7.23
C LEU A 36 -13.11 -8.58 8.21
N ASP A 37 -12.86 -8.21 9.48
CA ASP A 37 -12.10 -9.03 10.45
C ASP A 37 -10.75 -9.52 9.88
N ALA A 38 -10.12 -8.71 9.02
CA ALA A 38 -8.87 -9.08 8.38
C ALA A 38 -7.76 -9.15 9.44
N ARG A 39 -6.98 -10.24 9.44
CA ARG A 39 -5.89 -10.47 10.41
C ARG A 39 -4.50 -10.31 9.83
N LEU A 40 -4.35 -10.66 8.56
CA LEU A 40 -3.14 -10.45 7.79
C LEU A 40 -3.54 -10.43 6.33
N GLY A 41 -2.80 -9.69 5.53
CA GLY A 41 -3.00 -9.66 4.09
C GLY A 41 -1.97 -8.79 3.42
N THR A 42 -2.03 -8.79 2.10
CA THR A 42 -1.22 -7.93 1.26
C THR A 42 -2.16 -7.12 0.40
N ILE A 43 -1.98 -5.80 0.36
CA ILE A 43 -2.73 -4.91 -0.52
C ILE A 43 -1.80 -4.08 -1.38
N SER A 44 -2.29 -3.68 -2.56
CA SER A 44 -1.65 -2.66 -3.39
C SER A 44 -1.71 -1.29 -2.70
N CYS A 45 -0.63 -0.51 -2.85
CA CYS A 45 -0.55 0.88 -2.42
C CYS A 45 -1.27 1.83 -3.39
N GLU A 46 -2.15 1.33 -4.26
CA GLU A 46 -2.91 2.13 -5.22
C GLU A 46 -3.75 3.22 -4.54
N PHE A 47 -4.17 2.99 -3.28
CA PHE A 47 -4.87 3.96 -2.45
C PHE A 47 -4.04 5.22 -2.16
N ALA A 48 -2.71 5.11 -2.15
CA ALA A 48 -1.81 6.26 -1.99
C ALA A 48 -1.51 6.97 -3.32
N GLY A 49 -1.83 6.33 -4.44
CA GLY A 49 -1.72 6.91 -5.77
C GLY A 49 -1.35 5.87 -6.83
N PRO A 50 -1.63 6.16 -8.12
CA PRO A 50 -1.38 5.23 -9.22
C PRO A 50 0.10 4.92 -9.43
N GLN A 51 1.00 5.80 -8.96
CA GLN A 51 2.46 5.58 -8.97
C GLN A 51 2.90 4.46 -8.01
N TYR A 52 2.06 4.13 -7.03
CA TYR A 52 2.29 3.07 -6.05
C TYR A 52 1.46 1.81 -6.34
N ALA A 53 0.75 1.74 -7.47
CA ALA A 53 -0.08 0.58 -7.80
C ALA A 53 0.72 -0.74 -7.90
N ASN A 54 2.01 -0.66 -8.24
CA ASN A 54 2.92 -1.82 -8.29
C ASN A 54 3.59 -2.11 -6.94
N TRP A 55 3.37 -1.26 -5.93
CA TRP A 55 3.83 -1.48 -4.57
C TRP A 55 2.75 -2.19 -3.79
N MET A 56 3.15 -3.21 -3.07
CA MET A 56 2.30 -4.06 -2.26
C MET A 56 2.79 -3.94 -0.81
N ILE A 57 1.88 -3.67 0.11
CA ILE A 57 2.18 -3.69 1.54
C ILE A 57 1.57 -4.90 2.18
N GLN A 58 2.41 -5.63 2.89
CA GLN A 58 1.94 -6.67 3.77
C GLN A 58 1.61 -6.04 5.11
N PHE A 59 0.38 -6.25 5.57
CA PHE A 59 -0.10 -5.76 6.86
C PHE A 59 -0.48 -6.94 7.75
N LYS A 60 -0.42 -6.72 9.06
CA LYS A 60 -0.97 -7.62 10.08
C LYS A 60 -1.82 -6.83 11.06
N SER A 61 -2.87 -7.45 11.57
CA SER A 61 -3.61 -6.93 12.72
C SER A 61 -2.71 -7.03 13.95
N ARG A 62 -2.50 -5.92 14.65
CA ARG A 62 -1.76 -5.85 15.90
C ARG A 62 -2.61 -5.14 16.95
N GLY A 63 -3.27 -5.93 17.80
CA GLY A 63 -4.19 -5.40 18.81
C GLY A 63 -5.46 -4.83 18.17
N GLU A 64 -5.73 -3.54 18.42
CA GLU A 64 -6.90 -2.81 17.90
C GLU A 64 -6.63 -2.09 16.56
N GLY A 65 -5.44 -2.24 15.98
CA GLY A 65 -5.05 -1.61 14.72
C GLY A 65 -4.32 -2.55 13.79
N PHE A 66 -3.77 -1.97 12.73
CA PHE A 66 -2.99 -2.68 11.72
C PHE A 66 -1.60 -2.08 11.61
N GLU A 67 -0.62 -2.95 11.40
CA GLU A 67 0.79 -2.58 11.23
C GLU A 67 1.27 -3.09 9.87
N ILE A 68 1.89 -2.22 9.10
CA ILE A 68 2.58 -2.60 7.87
C ILE A 68 3.88 -3.28 8.28
N VAL A 69 4.04 -4.54 7.87
CA VAL A 69 5.23 -5.35 8.18
C VAL A 69 6.24 -5.36 7.07
N ASP A 70 5.79 -5.24 5.82
CA ASP A 70 6.66 -5.36 4.65
C ASP A 70 6.13 -4.55 3.47
N PHE A 71 7.04 -4.13 2.60
CA PHE A 71 6.75 -3.40 1.36
C PHE A 71 7.42 -4.18 0.23
N GLU A 72 6.61 -4.86 -0.57
CA GLU A 72 7.04 -5.64 -1.71
C GLU A 72 6.73 -4.87 -3.00
N TYR A 73 7.68 -4.81 -3.93
CA TYR A 73 7.42 -4.29 -5.27
C TYR A 73 7.12 -5.46 -6.20
N ASP A 74 5.88 -5.54 -6.69
CA ASP A 74 5.46 -6.56 -7.63
C ASP A 74 5.35 -5.94 -9.03
N GLU A 75 6.29 -6.28 -9.92
CA GLU A 75 6.30 -5.82 -11.33
C GLU A 75 5.05 -6.23 -12.11
N LYS A 76 4.30 -7.23 -11.60
CA LYS A 76 3.06 -7.68 -12.21
C LYS A 76 1.81 -7.01 -11.63
N GLY A 77 1.95 -6.16 -10.62
CA GLY A 77 0.84 -5.45 -9.99
C GLY A 77 -0.29 -6.38 -9.59
N ALA A 78 0.03 -7.57 -9.05
CA ALA A 78 -0.97 -8.52 -8.59
C ALA A 78 -1.55 -8.08 -7.23
N GLY A 79 -2.06 -6.84 -7.16
CA GLY A 79 -2.87 -6.37 -6.06
C GLY A 79 -4.05 -7.32 -5.86
N ILE A 80 -4.23 -7.82 -4.64
CA ILE A 80 -5.51 -8.42 -4.28
C ILE A 80 -6.52 -7.27 -4.24
N ASP A 81 -7.32 -7.18 -5.29
CA ASP A 81 -8.50 -6.34 -5.35
C ASP A 81 -9.44 -6.77 -4.21
N LEU A 82 -9.42 -6.02 -3.12
CA LEU A 82 -10.38 -6.15 -2.02
C LEU A 82 -11.67 -5.41 -2.39
N ASP A 83 -12.23 -5.72 -3.56
CA ASP A 83 -13.62 -5.41 -3.88
C ASP A 83 -14.47 -6.56 -3.32
N LEU A 84 -15.14 -6.28 -2.21
CA LEU A 84 -16.11 -7.16 -1.54
C LEU A 84 -17.48 -6.48 -1.54
#